data_AF-A0A949AN74-F1
#
_entry.id   AF-A0A949AN74-F1
#
_cell.length_a   1.000
_cell.length_b   1.000
_cell.length_c   1.000
_cell.angle_alpha   90.00
_cell.angle_beta   90.00
_cell.angle_gamma   90.00
#
_symmetry.space_group_name_H-M   'P 1'
#
loop_
_entity.id
_entity.type
_entity.pdbx_description
1 polymer ?
#
loop_
_entity_poly.entity_id
_entity_poly.type
_entity_poly.pdbx_seq_one_letter_code
_entity_poly.pdbx_strand_id
1 'polypeptide(L)'
;MIDKIKKNIEINIKSFTKKLKDEIKLDQINPYLYKSILEYSLRKGKRIRPTLLILSYKGYLQTGKIFNPSVYYASTAVEFLHNFMLVHDDIIDNSDLRRSKPTMHKILEKTIKTDDKKSLGINLGIIAGDIIYALAIDAFLSIEVQQKIKQRALQYFLNTTISTAIGEFIDTIHSVDKLQNVKESDVFLNYTLKTAKYTFTSPLVIGAILAGAKEGEINKLTRLGLLIGQAFQIQDDIIGIFDTQKNIGKSILSDLAESKKTLLVAHAYENLKSKDKKLFIDCFNKPKKTYKDLLNIRSIFINSGSLDYCRAAIETRLKEGHKVLDSLKIKPACKKNIETILAQTFRRKN
;
A
#
# COMPACT_ATOMS: atom_id res chain seq x y z
N MET A 1 -21.33 4.75 -9.42
CA MET A 1 -20.65 5.81 -8.64
C MET A 1 -19.13 5.66 -8.66
N ILE A 2 -18.59 4.48 -8.35
CA ILE A 2 -17.14 4.22 -8.26
C ILE A 2 -16.39 4.55 -9.56
N ASP A 3 -16.90 4.16 -10.74
CA ASP A 3 -16.19 4.41 -12.01
C ASP A 3 -16.06 5.90 -12.34
N LYS A 4 -17.08 6.70 -12.02
CA LYS A 4 -17.02 8.16 -12.14
C LYS A 4 -15.96 8.76 -11.21
N ILE A 5 -15.84 8.25 -9.99
CA ILE A 5 -14.78 8.67 -9.05
C ILE A 5 -13.41 8.33 -9.62
N LYS A 6 -13.20 7.10 -10.09
CA LYS A 6 -11.93 6.67 -10.70
C LYS A 6 -11.56 7.49 -11.92
N LYS A 7 -12.51 7.75 -12.83
CA LYS A 7 -12.29 8.62 -14.00
C LYS A 7 -11.81 10.02 -13.59
N ASN A 8 -12.45 10.63 -12.59
CA ASN A 8 -12.04 11.93 -12.10
C ASN A 8 -10.65 11.92 -11.42
N ILE A 9 -10.31 10.84 -10.71
CA ILE A 9 -8.96 10.66 -10.15
C ILE A 9 -7.92 10.64 -11.28
N GLU A 10 -8.12 9.86 -12.35
CA GLU A 10 -7.17 9.81 -13.48
C GLU A 10 -7.01 11.18 -14.17
N ILE A 11 -8.13 11.92 -14.36
CA ILE A 11 -8.09 13.28 -14.90
C ILE A 11 -7.24 14.20 -14.03
N ASN A 12 -7.42 14.15 -12.71
CA ASN A 12 -6.68 15.00 -11.78
C ASN A 12 -5.21 14.62 -11.69
N ILE A 13 -4.85 13.33 -11.66
CA ILE A 13 -3.44 12.90 -11.70
C ILE A 13 -2.76 13.40 -12.97
N LYS A 14 -3.41 13.25 -14.13
CA LYS A 14 -2.88 13.73 -15.41
C LYS A 14 -2.71 15.25 -15.41
N SER A 15 -3.72 15.98 -14.94
CA SER A 15 -3.68 17.44 -14.85
C SER A 15 -2.57 17.92 -13.91
N PHE A 16 -2.42 17.29 -12.75
CA PHE A 16 -1.44 17.71 -11.75
C PHE A 16 -0.01 17.39 -12.19
N THR A 17 0.22 16.24 -12.81
CA THR A 17 1.53 15.89 -13.37
C THR A 17 1.95 16.87 -14.47
N LYS A 18 1.00 17.45 -15.20
CA LYS A 18 1.27 18.45 -16.24
C LYS A 18 1.95 19.71 -15.68
N LYS A 19 1.78 20.03 -14.39
CA LYS A 19 2.53 21.14 -13.74
C LYS A 19 4.05 20.99 -13.86
N LEU A 20 4.57 19.76 -13.79
CA LEU A 20 6.01 19.51 -13.98
C LEU A 20 6.50 20.02 -15.35
N LYS A 21 5.65 19.94 -16.37
CA LYS A 21 5.91 20.47 -17.70
C LYS A 21 5.60 21.96 -17.80
N ASP A 22 4.44 22.38 -17.32
CA ASP A 22 3.94 23.73 -17.57
C ASP A 22 4.65 24.79 -16.71
N GLU A 23 4.97 24.48 -15.45
CA GLU A 23 5.57 25.41 -14.47
C GLU A 23 7.07 25.18 -14.30
N ILE A 24 7.50 23.92 -14.11
CA ILE A 24 8.90 23.57 -13.83
C ILE A 24 9.72 23.34 -15.12
N LYS A 25 9.05 23.19 -16.28
CA LYS A 25 9.68 22.88 -17.57
C LYS A 25 10.56 21.62 -17.53
N LEU A 26 10.18 20.62 -16.72
CA LEU A 26 10.96 19.39 -16.56
C LEU A 26 11.14 18.63 -17.88
N ASP A 27 10.19 18.75 -18.82
CA ASP A 27 10.32 18.14 -20.14
C ASP A 27 11.42 18.78 -21.00
N GLN A 28 11.81 20.02 -20.71
CA GLN A 28 12.94 20.71 -21.34
C GLN A 28 14.27 20.34 -20.66
N ILE A 29 14.27 20.15 -19.33
CA ILE A 29 15.46 19.71 -18.58
C ILE A 29 15.80 18.25 -18.92
N ASN A 30 14.82 17.35 -18.78
CA ASN A 30 14.96 15.95 -19.14
C ASN A 30 13.60 15.35 -19.54
N PRO A 31 13.32 15.20 -20.86
CA PRO A 31 12.04 14.67 -21.33
C PRO A 31 11.82 13.21 -20.93
N TYR A 32 12.88 12.44 -20.65
CA TYR A 32 12.78 11.05 -20.24
C TYR A 32 12.28 10.93 -18.80
N LEU A 33 12.80 11.74 -17.88
CA LEU A 33 12.36 11.78 -16.48
C LEU A 33 10.89 12.20 -16.38
N TYR A 34 10.48 13.28 -17.06
CA TYR A 34 9.08 13.71 -17.10
C TYR A 34 8.15 12.60 -17.62
N LYS A 35 8.49 11.98 -18.75
CA LYS A 35 7.70 10.89 -19.34
C LYS A 35 7.62 9.68 -18.40
N SER A 36 8.70 9.37 -17.68
CA SER A 36 8.76 8.25 -16.72
C SER A 36 7.85 8.48 -15.52
N ILE A 37 7.88 9.68 -14.92
CA ILE A 37 7.00 10.05 -13.81
C ILE A 37 5.52 10.00 -14.24
N LEU A 38 5.21 10.56 -15.42
CA LEU A 38 3.86 10.56 -15.98
C LEU A 38 3.36 9.14 -16.25
N GLU A 39 4.16 8.31 -16.91
CA GLU A 39 3.81 6.91 -17.21
C GLU A 39 3.57 6.14 -15.92
N TYR A 40 4.52 6.19 -14.98
CA TYR A 40 4.44 5.45 -13.71
C TYR A 40 3.18 5.83 -12.92
N SER A 41 2.89 7.14 -12.84
CA SER A 41 1.72 7.64 -12.09
C SER A 41 0.38 7.25 -12.72
N LEU A 42 0.33 7.13 -14.04
CA LEU A 42 -0.85 6.75 -14.81
C LEU A 42 -0.97 5.23 -15.05
N ARG A 43 -0.03 4.41 -14.55
CA ARG A 43 -0.16 2.95 -14.64
C ARG A 43 -1.45 2.49 -14.01
N LYS A 44 -2.19 1.64 -14.74
CA LYS A 44 -3.45 1.06 -14.29
C LYS A 44 -3.27 0.40 -12.92
N GLY A 45 -3.96 0.94 -11.92
CA GLY A 45 -4.05 0.39 -10.57
C GLY A 45 -5.51 0.23 -10.15
N LYS A 46 -5.76 -0.42 -9.01
CA LYS A 46 -7.13 -0.54 -8.48
C LYS A 46 -7.67 0.82 -7.96
N ARG A 47 -6.78 1.78 -7.70
CA ARG A 47 -7.06 3.12 -7.14
C ARG A 47 -7.91 3.05 -5.86
N ILE A 48 -7.64 2.08 -4.98
CA ILE A 48 -8.42 1.84 -3.76
C ILE A 48 -8.34 3.06 -2.84
N ARG A 49 -7.12 3.49 -2.50
CA ARG A 49 -6.84 4.59 -1.57
C ARG A 49 -7.55 5.90 -1.98
N PRO A 50 -7.33 6.47 -3.17
CA PRO A 50 -7.99 7.71 -3.56
C PRO A 50 -9.52 7.56 -3.68
N THR A 51 -10.03 6.36 -4.02
CA THR A 51 -11.49 6.11 -4.08
C THR A 51 -12.11 6.09 -2.68
N LEU A 52 -11.46 5.45 -1.70
CA LEU A 52 -11.91 5.43 -0.31
C LEU A 52 -11.98 6.84 0.28
N LEU A 53 -11.01 7.71 -0.05
CA LEU A 53 -11.01 9.11 0.37
C LEU A 53 -12.26 9.85 -0.14
N ILE A 54 -12.55 9.77 -1.44
CA ILE A 54 -13.72 10.44 -2.02
C ILE A 54 -15.04 9.88 -1.46
N LEU A 55 -15.12 8.56 -1.26
CA LEU A 55 -16.31 7.93 -0.68
C LEU A 55 -16.53 8.37 0.77
N SER A 56 -15.45 8.44 1.56
CA SER A 56 -15.52 8.94 2.93
C SER A 56 -15.98 10.41 2.96
N TYR A 57 -15.35 11.28 2.16
CA TYR A 57 -15.73 12.68 2.05
C TYR A 57 -17.20 12.85 1.66
N LYS A 58 -17.65 12.17 0.60
CA LYS A 58 -19.06 12.22 0.16
C LYS A 58 -20.02 11.67 1.20
N GLY A 59 -19.58 10.64 1.95
CA GLY A 59 -20.36 9.97 2.99
C GLY A 59 -20.67 10.88 4.18
N TYR A 60 -19.72 11.72 4.58
CA TYR A 60 -19.87 12.67 5.70
C TYR A 60 -20.30 14.08 5.30
N LEU A 61 -20.33 14.41 4.01
CA LEU A 61 -20.79 15.71 3.55
C LEU A 61 -22.25 15.96 4.00
N GLN A 62 -22.46 16.97 4.84
CA GLN A 62 -23.76 17.32 5.41
C GLN A 62 -24.81 17.62 4.32
N THR A 63 -26.08 17.34 4.63
CA THR A 63 -27.22 17.71 3.78
C THR A 63 -27.21 19.21 3.52
N GLY A 64 -27.46 19.63 2.27
CA GLY A 64 -27.44 21.04 1.85
C GLY A 64 -26.06 21.60 1.51
N LYS A 65 -24.95 20.90 1.81
CA LYS A 65 -23.61 21.33 1.36
C LYS A 65 -23.32 20.88 -0.07
N ILE A 66 -22.78 21.79 -0.88
CA ILE A 66 -22.33 21.53 -2.25
C ILE A 66 -21.03 20.70 -2.21
N PHE A 67 -20.93 19.70 -3.08
CA PHE A 67 -19.71 18.92 -3.25
C PHE A 67 -18.60 19.82 -3.81
N ASN A 68 -17.49 19.95 -3.07
CA ASN A 68 -16.33 20.71 -3.52
C ASN A 68 -15.43 19.84 -4.43
N PRO A 69 -15.25 20.18 -5.73
CA PRO A 69 -14.41 19.42 -6.64
C PRO A 69 -12.92 19.38 -6.25
N SER A 70 -12.40 20.39 -5.55
CA SER A 70 -10.99 20.45 -5.15
C SER A 70 -10.56 19.30 -4.24
N VAL A 71 -11.51 18.57 -3.62
CA VAL A 71 -11.21 17.36 -2.84
C VAL A 71 -10.54 16.27 -3.67
N TYR A 72 -10.70 16.27 -5.00
CA TYR A 72 -9.94 15.35 -5.86
C TYR A 72 -8.43 15.60 -5.84
N TYR A 73 -7.97 16.81 -5.48
CA TYR A 73 -6.54 17.03 -5.24
C TYR A 73 -6.04 16.25 -4.01
N ALA A 74 -6.87 16.03 -2.99
CA ALA A 74 -6.53 15.14 -1.86
C ALA A 74 -6.37 13.68 -2.32
N SER A 75 -7.23 13.22 -3.24
CA SER A 75 -7.08 11.90 -3.85
C SER A 75 -5.82 11.80 -4.70
N THR A 76 -5.49 12.83 -5.48
CA THR A 76 -4.23 12.91 -6.22
C THR A 76 -3.03 12.85 -5.29
N ALA A 77 -3.05 13.60 -4.17
CA ALA A 77 -2.01 13.57 -3.16
C ALA A 77 -1.79 12.17 -2.59
N VAL A 78 -2.87 11.46 -2.23
CA VAL A 78 -2.80 10.07 -1.73
C VAL A 78 -2.26 9.10 -2.79
N GLU A 79 -2.59 9.28 -4.07
CA GLU A 79 -2.06 8.41 -5.13
C GLU A 79 -0.60 8.74 -5.46
N PHE A 80 -0.16 10.00 -5.40
CA PHE A 80 1.26 10.33 -5.52
C PHE A 80 2.06 9.81 -4.33
N LEU A 81 1.54 9.93 -3.11
CA LEU A 81 2.15 9.29 -1.93
C LEU A 81 2.31 7.78 -2.16
N HIS A 82 1.31 7.13 -2.75
CA HIS A 82 1.41 5.73 -3.13
C HIS A 82 2.52 5.42 -4.11
N ASN A 83 2.60 6.22 -5.17
CA ASN A 83 3.59 6.02 -6.21
C ASN A 83 4.99 6.25 -5.65
N PHE A 84 5.19 7.29 -4.83
CA PHE A 84 6.44 7.54 -4.10
C PHE A 84 6.87 6.32 -3.28
N MET A 85 5.97 5.82 -2.42
CA MET A 85 6.27 4.66 -1.57
C MET A 85 6.63 3.44 -2.41
N LEU A 86 5.91 3.17 -3.50
CA LEU A 86 6.23 2.06 -4.38
C LEU A 86 7.56 2.23 -5.11
N VAL A 87 7.92 3.44 -5.53
CA VAL A 87 9.21 3.71 -6.21
C VAL A 87 10.38 3.40 -5.28
N HIS A 88 10.30 3.80 -4.01
CA HIS A 88 11.34 3.51 -3.02
C HIS A 88 11.33 2.05 -2.56
N ASP A 89 10.16 1.47 -2.29
CA ASP A 89 9.97 0.03 -1.98
C ASP A 89 10.55 -0.86 -3.09
N ASP A 90 10.29 -0.52 -4.36
CA ASP A 90 10.85 -1.23 -5.53
C ASP A 90 12.40 -1.23 -5.54
N ILE A 91 13.04 -0.18 -5.01
CA ILE A 91 14.50 -0.07 -4.92
C ILE A 91 15.02 -0.91 -3.75
N ILE A 92 14.40 -0.79 -2.58
CA ILE A 92 14.74 -1.55 -1.36
C ILE A 92 14.66 -3.05 -1.64
N ASP A 93 13.55 -3.49 -2.24
CA ASP A 93 13.28 -4.89 -2.57
C ASP A 93 14.01 -5.37 -3.84
N ASN A 94 14.78 -4.51 -4.53
CA ASN A 94 15.45 -4.81 -5.81
C ASN A 94 14.48 -5.38 -6.88
N SER A 95 13.26 -4.88 -6.92
CA SER A 95 12.21 -5.36 -7.82
C SER A 95 12.42 -4.91 -9.26
N ASP A 96 12.37 -5.85 -10.21
CA ASP A 96 12.46 -5.55 -11.65
C ASP A 96 11.16 -5.00 -12.24
N LEU A 97 10.01 -5.49 -11.73
CA LEU A 97 8.68 -5.23 -12.30
C LEU A 97 7.67 -4.77 -11.24
N ARG A 98 6.86 -3.77 -11.60
CA ARG A 98 5.68 -3.33 -10.85
C ARG A 98 4.50 -3.15 -11.80
N ARG A 99 3.38 -3.79 -11.48
CA ARG A 99 2.16 -3.82 -12.33
C ARG A 99 2.49 -4.29 -13.76
N SER A 100 3.29 -5.34 -13.86
CA SER A 100 3.75 -5.96 -15.13
C SER A 100 4.57 -5.05 -16.05
N LYS A 101 5.14 -3.96 -15.52
CA LYS A 101 6.03 -3.04 -16.24
C LYS A 101 7.30 -2.78 -15.44
N PRO A 102 8.42 -2.36 -16.06
CA PRO A 102 9.67 -2.08 -15.35
C PRO A 102 9.48 -1.08 -14.19
N THR A 103 10.14 -1.30 -13.05
CA THR A 103 10.13 -0.35 -11.92
C THR A 103 10.83 0.97 -12.28
N MET A 104 10.61 2.03 -11.51
CA MET A 104 11.13 3.37 -11.85
C MET A 104 12.65 3.37 -11.99
N HIS A 105 13.38 2.74 -11.06
CA HIS A 105 14.84 2.67 -11.14
C HIS A 105 15.29 1.93 -12.41
N LYS A 106 14.61 0.83 -12.82
CA LYS A 106 14.87 0.11 -14.09
C LYS A 106 14.56 0.90 -15.34
N ILE A 107 13.53 1.75 -15.31
CA ILE A 107 13.27 2.68 -16.43
C ILE A 107 14.46 3.64 -16.52
N LEU A 108 14.89 4.21 -15.39
CA LEU A 108 15.87 5.27 -15.35
C LEU A 108 17.32 4.79 -15.59
N GLU A 109 17.62 3.49 -15.47
CA GLU A 109 18.90 2.89 -15.91
C GLU A 109 19.21 3.20 -17.39
N LYS A 110 18.17 3.46 -18.20
CA LYS A 110 18.27 3.71 -19.64
C LYS A 110 18.30 5.19 -20.02
N THR A 111 18.30 6.10 -19.04
CA THR A 111 18.21 7.55 -19.27
C THR A 111 19.42 8.08 -20.03
N ILE A 112 20.63 7.62 -19.69
CA ILE A 112 21.90 8.01 -20.31
C ILE A 112 22.80 6.79 -20.49
N LYS A 113 23.76 6.84 -21.43
CA LYS A 113 24.79 5.82 -21.57
C LYS A 113 25.85 6.02 -20.49
N THR A 114 26.05 4.99 -19.67
CA THR A 114 27.09 4.90 -18.65
C THR A 114 27.46 3.42 -18.44
N ASP A 115 28.63 3.16 -17.88
CA ASP A 115 29.08 1.81 -17.54
C ASP A 115 28.33 1.26 -16.31
N ASP A 116 28.07 2.09 -15.30
CA ASP A 116 27.32 1.71 -14.10
C ASP A 116 25.84 2.15 -14.18
N LYS A 117 25.09 1.47 -15.04
CA LYS A 117 23.66 1.76 -15.25
C LYS A 117 22.82 1.48 -14.01
N LYS A 118 23.19 0.45 -13.23
CA LYS A 118 22.42 0.02 -12.05
C LYS A 118 22.46 1.09 -10.96
N SER A 119 23.65 1.58 -10.62
CA SER A 119 23.80 2.66 -9.63
C SER A 119 23.08 3.93 -10.08
N LEU A 120 23.23 4.30 -11.36
CA LEU A 120 22.49 5.42 -11.93
C LEU A 120 20.97 5.26 -11.78
N GLY A 121 20.42 4.09 -12.12
CA GLY A 121 18.98 3.82 -12.00
C GLY A 121 18.49 3.96 -10.56
N ILE A 122 19.23 3.43 -9.58
CA ILE A 122 18.92 3.56 -8.15
C ILE A 122 18.92 5.04 -7.73
N ASN A 123 20.00 5.77 -8.03
CA ASN A 123 20.12 7.18 -7.65
C ASN A 123 19.00 8.04 -8.26
N LEU A 124 18.73 7.86 -9.56
CA LEU A 124 17.65 8.57 -10.24
C LEU A 124 16.26 8.13 -9.74
N GLY A 125 16.10 6.86 -9.34
CA GLY A 125 14.87 6.35 -8.76
C GLY A 125 14.54 6.99 -7.41
N ILE A 126 15.55 7.19 -6.55
CA ILE A 126 15.41 7.90 -5.28
C ILE A 126 14.92 9.33 -5.54
N ILE A 127 15.61 10.06 -6.42
CA ILE A 127 15.26 11.44 -6.80
C ILE A 127 13.85 11.52 -7.41
N ALA A 128 13.48 10.57 -8.27
CA ALA A 128 12.13 10.52 -8.86
C ALA A 128 11.06 10.30 -7.78
N GLY A 129 11.35 9.48 -6.77
CA GLY A 129 10.51 9.35 -5.59
C GLY A 129 10.32 10.68 -4.87
N ASP A 130 11.41 11.41 -4.59
CA ASP A 130 11.37 12.70 -3.90
C ASP A 130 10.51 13.73 -4.64
N ILE A 131 10.63 13.79 -5.98
CA ILE A 131 9.79 14.63 -6.83
C ILE A 131 8.30 14.25 -6.70
N ILE A 132 7.99 12.95 -6.75
CA ILE A 132 6.60 12.46 -6.62
C ILE A 132 6.05 12.75 -5.23
N TYR A 133 6.86 12.65 -4.17
CA TYR A 133 6.45 13.03 -2.83
C TYR A 133 6.16 14.53 -2.70
N ALA A 134 7.02 15.38 -3.26
CA ALA A 134 6.78 16.83 -3.31
C ALA A 134 5.48 17.17 -4.07
N LEU A 135 5.19 16.48 -5.18
CA LEU A 135 3.91 16.61 -5.90
C LEU A 135 2.72 16.18 -5.05
N ALA A 136 2.87 15.16 -4.19
CA ALA A 136 1.82 14.76 -3.27
C ALA A 136 1.46 15.91 -2.31
N ILE A 137 2.47 16.60 -1.78
CA ILE A 137 2.28 17.75 -0.88
C ILE A 137 1.66 18.93 -1.61
N ASP A 138 2.15 19.29 -2.81
CA ASP A 138 1.57 20.36 -3.62
C ASP A 138 0.09 20.09 -3.96
N ALA A 139 -0.24 18.85 -4.31
CA ALA A 139 -1.62 18.44 -4.54
C ALA A 139 -2.47 18.62 -3.29
N PHE A 140 -1.94 18.27 -2.11
CA PHE A 140 -2.67 18.46 -0.87
C PHE A 140 -2.89 19.95 -0.55
N LEU A 141 -1.90 20.81 -0.79
CA LEU A 141 -2.00 22.25 -0.55
C LEU A 141 -3.02 22.92 -1.48
N SER A 142 -3.20 22.38 -2.68
CA SER A 142 -4.14 22.84 -3.71
C SER A 142 -5.63 22.56 -3.38
N ILE A 143 -5.94 21.87 -2.27
CA ILE A 143 -7.33 21.65 -1.84
C ILE A 143 -7.95 22.98 -1.36
N GLU A 144 -9.16 23.31 -1.76
CA GLU A 144 -9.81 24.59 -1.41
C GLU A 144 -10.81 24.40 -0.26
N VAL A 145 -10.32 24.28 0.98
CA VAL A 145 -11.15 24.17 2.19
C VAL A 145 -10.67 25.11 3.29
N GLN A 146 -11.46 25.26 4.37
CA GLN A 146 -11.09 26.05 5.53
C GLN A 146 -9.70 25.66 6.05
N GLN A 147 -8.85 26.66 6.32
CA GLN A 147 -7.43 26.47 6.66
C GLN A 147 -7.20 25.49 7.82
N LYS A 148 -8.01 25.60 8.90
CA LYS A 148 -7.92 24.68 10.05
C LYS A 148 -8.20 23.22 9.67
N ILE A 149 -9.17 22.98 8.78
CA ILE A 149 -9.51 21.65 8.28
C ILE A 149 -8.37 21.12 7.39
N LYS A 150 -7.85 21.97 6.49
CA LYS A 150 -6.71 21.62 5.61
C LYS A 150 -5.48 21.24 6.42
N GLN A 151 -5.08 22.07 7.37
CA GLN A 151 -3.92 21.85 8.23
C GLN A 151 -4.05 20.53 9.01
N ARG A 152 -5.21 20.29 9.62
CA ARG A 152 -5.47 19.05 10.34
C ARG A 152 -5.36 17.81 9.43
N ALA A 153 -5.96 17.88 8.24
CA ALA A 153 -5.91 16.78 7.29
C ALA A 153 -4.48 16.54 6.77
N LEU A 154 -3.71 17.61 6.53
CA LEU A 154 -2.31 17.53 6.12
C LEU A 154 -1.43 16.93 7.23
N GLN A 155 -1.64 17.32 8.49
CA GLN A 155 -0.91 16.73 9.61
C GLN A 155 -1.20 15.23 9.75
N TYR A 156 -2.45 14.82 9.55
CA TYR A 156 -2.81 13.40 9.52
C TYR A 156 -2.14 12.66 8.36
N PHE A 157 -2.12 13.27 7.17
CA PHE A 157 -1.45 12.74 5.98
C PHE A 157 0.05 12.54 6.24
N LEU A 158 0.76 13.54 6.76
CA LEU A 158 2.18 13.47 7.08
C LEU A 158 2.50 12.45 8.19
N ASN A 159 1.70 12.40 9.26
CA ASN A 159 1.85 11.40 10.31
C ASN A 159 1.65 9.97 9.79
N THR A 160 0.80 9.79 8.78
CA THR A 160 0.64 8.51 8.08
C THR A 160 1.90 8.18 7.28
N THR A 161 2.46 9.14 6.54
CA THR A 161 3.72 8.97 5.80
C THR A 161 4.85 8.54 6.74
N ILE A 162 5.02 9.22 7.87
CA ILE A 162 6.01 8.88 8.90
C ILE A 162 5.77 7.47 9.44
N SER A 163 4.53 7.14 9.81
CA SER A 163 4.18 5.80 10.29
C SER A 163 4.54 4.71 9.27
N THR A 164 4.32 4.99 7.99
CA THR A 164 4.60 4.04 6.91
C THR A 164 6.09 3.83 6.71
N ALA A 165 6.88 4.91 6.73
CA ALA A 165 8.33 4.84 6.66
C ALA A 165 8.93 4.09 7.86
N ILE A 166 8.37 4.26 9.07
CA ILE A 166 8.77 3.47 10.25
C ILE A 166 8.42 1.98 10.04
N GLY A 167 7.26 1.68 9.44
CA GLY A 167 6.92 0.31 9.04
C GLY A 167 7.94 -0.28 8.07
N GLU A 168 8.32 0.47 7.03
CA GLU A 168 9.35 0.06 6.06
C GLU A 168 10.70 -0.20 6.73
N PHE A 169 11.09 0.66 7.66
CA PHE A 169 12.31 0.50 8.44
C PHE A 169 12.28 -0.78 9.28
N ILE A 170 11.17 -1.05 9.96
CA ILE A 170 10.97 -2.29 10.74
C ILE A 170 11.05 -3.51 9.82
N ASP A 171 10.37 -3.48 8.67
CA ASP A 171 10.39 -4.57 7.68
C ASP A 171 11.81 -4.85 7.18
N THR A 172 12.57 -3.78 6.88
CA THR A 172 13.96 -3.86 6.42
C THR A 172 14.87 -4.49 7.48
N ILE A 173 14.79 -4.07 8.75
CA ILE A 173 15.59 -4.66 9.83
C ILE A 173 15.18 -6.11 10.08
N HIS A 174 13.87 -6.38 10.07
CA HIS A 174 13.36 -7.73 10.24
C HIS A 174 13.78 -8.66 9.09
N SER A 175 14.06 -8.16 7.88
CA SER A 175 14.56 -9.01 6.79
C SER A 175 15.93 -9.66 7.09
N VAL A 176 16.77 -9.02 7.92
CA VAL A 176 18.13 -9.48 8.23
C VAL A 176 18.31 -10.03 9.64
N ASP A 177 17.40 -9.73 10.57
CA ASP A 177 17.48 -10.24 11.94
C ASP A 177 17.29 -11.78 11.99
N LYS A 178 17.57 -12.42 13.12
CA LYS A 178 17.26 -13.84 13.32
C LYS A 178 15.75 -14.03 13.47
N LEU A 179 15.24 -15.14 12.95
CA LEU A 179 13.83 -15.46 13.01
C LEU A 179 13.29 -15.54 14.45
N GLN A 180 14.10 -16.05 15.37
CA GLN A 180 13.77 -16.19 16.80
C GLN A 180 13.57 -14.86 17.55
N ASN A 181 14.00 -13.74 16.97
CA ASN A 181 13.93 -12.42 17.59
C ASN A 181 12.64 -11.67 17.22
N VAL A 182 11.88 -12.14 16.23
CA VAL A 182 10.67 -11.47 15.74
C VAL A 182 9.43 -12.15 16.30
N LYS A 183 8.67 -11.41 17.09
CA LYS A 183 7.42 -11.89 17.69
C LYS A 183 6.23 -11.55 16.81
N GLU A 184 5.13 -12.27 17.01
CA GLU A 184 3.85 -11.96 16.37
C GLU A 184 3.41 -10.50 16.59
N SER A 185 3.65 -9.94 17.78
CA SER A 185 3.35 -8.52 18.08
C SER A 185 4.08 -7.56 17.16
N ASP A 186 5.33 -7.88 16.79
CA ASP A 186 6.16 -7.04 15.93
C ASP A 186 5.66 -7.09 14.49
N VAL A 187 5.20 -8.26 14.04
CA VAL A 187 4.53 -8.44 12.75
C VAL A 187 3.25 -7.59 12.67
N PHE A 188 2.40 -7.65 13.70
CA PHE A 188 1.18 -6.83 13.73
C PHE A 188 1.43 -5.33 13.85
N LEU A 189 2.48 -4.93 14.56
CA LEU A 189 2.94 -3.54 14.57
C LEU A 189 3.34 -3.11 13.15
N ASN A 190 4.11 -3.92 12.43
CA ASN A 190 4.50 -3.63 11.07
C ASN A 190 3.28 -3.55 10.12
N TYR A 191 2.37 -4.53 10.17
CA TYR A 191 1.13 -4.51 9.38
C TYR A 191 0.30 -3.24 9.63
N THR A 192 0.29 -2.77 10.87
CA THR A 192 -0.40 -1.53 11.26
C THR A 192 0.26 -0.32 10.62
N LEU A 193 1.58 -0.22 10.73
CA LEU A 193 2.37 0.93 10.32
C LEU A 193 2.56 1.02 8.80
N LYS A 194 3.09 -0.03 8.17
CA LYS A 194 3.42 -0.10 6.73
C LYS A 194 2.16 -0.14 5.86
N THR A 195 1.12 -0.87 6.28
CA THR A 195 -0.01 -1.17 5.38
C THR A 195 -1.34 -0.58 5.86
N ALA A 196 -1.77 -0.85 7.08
CA ALA A 196 -3.15 -0.60 7.50
C ALA A 196 -3.47 0.90 7.65
N LYS A 197 -2.56 1.64 8.28
CA LYS A 197 -2.69 3.11 8.42
C LYS A 197 -2.74 3.77 7.05
N TYR A 198 -1.77 3.45 6.20
CA TYR A 198 -1.63 4.10 4.91
C TYR A 198 -2.68 3.69 3.87
N THR A 199 -3.06 2.42 3.81
CA THR A 199 -3.93 1.92 2.74
C THR A 199 -5.41 2.16 3.00
N PHE A 200 -5.87 2.05 4.25
CA PHE A 200 -7.30 2.11 4.56
C PHE A 200 -7.64 3.24 5.53
N THR A 201 -6.90 3.34 6.63
CA THR A 201 -7.21 4.30 7.70
C THR A 201 -7.09 5.74 7.20
N SER A 202 -5.94 6.10 6.60
CA SER A 202 -5.64 7.46 6.21
C SER A 202 -6.55 8.00 5.11
N PRO A 203 -6.82 7.27 4.01
CA PRO A 203 -7.78 7.75 3.03
C PRO A 203 -9.17 7.97 3.61
N LEU A 204 -9.66 7.05 4.45
CA LEU A 204 -10.97 7.18 5.10
C LEU A 204 -11.01 8.39 6.04
N VAL A 205 -10.01 8.53 6.91
CA VAL A 205 -9.97 9.60 7.92
C VAL A 205 -9.75 10.97 7.27
N ILE A 206 -8.84 11.11 6.30
CA ILE A 206 -8.62 12.37 5.58
C ILE A 206 -9.92 12.81 4.89
N GLY A 207 -10.61 11.89 4.20
CA GLY A 207 -11.90 12.21 3.57
C GLY A 207 -12.93 12.71 4.59
N ALA A 208 -13.00 12.10 5.77
CA ALA A 208 -13.92 12.50 6.83
C ALA A 208 -13.55 13.85 7.47
N ILE A 209 -12.26 14.11 7.72
CA ILE A 209 -11.77 15.40 8.22
C ILE A 209 -12.13 16.51 7.24
N LEU A 210 -11.84 16.32 5.94
CA LEU A 210 -12.14 17.31 4.90
C LEU A 210 -13.65 17.60 4.78
N ALA A 211 -14.51 16.63 5.10
CA ALA A 211 -15.96 16.78 5.15
C ALA A 211 -16.49 17.40 6.45
N GLY A 212 -15.65 17.59 7.47
CA GLY A 212 -16.04 18.10 8.78
C GLY A 212 -16.73 17.07 9.68
N ALA A 213 -16.36 15.78 9.56
CA ALA A 213 -16.87 14.73 10.44
C ALA A 213 -16.45 14.95 11.91
N LYS A 214 -17.26 14.43 12.84
CA LYS A 214 -16.98 14.50 14.29
C LYS A 214 -15.90 13.48 14.70
N GLU A 215 -15.18 13.75 15.79
CA GLU A 215 -14.14 12.85 16.32
C GLU A 215 -14.60 11.41 16.54
N GLY A 216 -15.82 11.22 17.05
CA GLY A 216 -16.37 9.86 17.25
C GLY A 216 -16.43 9.04 15.96
N GLU A 217 -16.69 9.66 14.81
CA GLU A 217 -16.69 8.99 13.52
C GLU A 217 -15.27 8.79 12.99
N ILE A 218 -14.36 9.74 13.23
CA ILE A 218 -12.92 9.60 12.91
C ILE A 218 -12.30 8.40 13.66
N ASN A 219 -12.64 8.20 14.93
CA ASN A 219 -12.17 7.07 15.73
C ASN A 219 -12.71 5.73 15.20
N LYS A 220 -13.98 5.69 14.79
CA LYS A 220 -14.55 4.49 14.14
C LYS A 220 -13.87 4.18 12.82
N LEU A 221 -13.64 5.19 11.95
CA LEU A 221 -12.91 5.00 10.70
C LEU A 221 -11.48 4.53 10.92
N THR A 222 -10.82 5.04 11.96
CA THR A 222 -9.49 4.58 12.37
C THR A 222 -9.52 3.09 12.73
N ARG A 223 -10.44 2.67 13.60
CA ARG A 223 -10.60 1.24 13.96
C ARG A 223 -10.93 0.38 12.74
N LEU A 224 -11.85 0.83 11.88
CA LEU A 224 -12.21 0.13 10.64
C LEU A 224 -10.99 -0.06 9.74
N GLY A 225 -10.25 1.02 9.47
CA GLY A 225 -9.07 0.98 8.60
C GLY A 225 -7.96 0.08 9.13
N LEU A 226 -7.74 0.05 10.45
CA LEU A 226 -6.77 -0.84 11.07
C LEU A 226 -7.15 -2.31 10.93
N LEU A 227 -8.39 -2.68 11.24
CA LEU A 227 -8.88 -4.06 11.13
C LEU A 227 -8.80 -4.57 9.68
N ILE A 228 -9.34 -3.81 8.74
CA ILE A 228 -9.34 -4.16 7.31
C ILE A 228 -7.92 -4.20 6.77
N GLY A 229 -7.07 -3.25 7.15
CA GLY A 229 -5.71 -3.16 6.66
C GLY A 229 -4.80 -4.28 7.15
N GLN A 230 -4.94 -4.71 8.40
CA GLN A 230 -4.25 -5.90 8.90
C GLN A 230 -4.74 -7.16 8.19
N ALA A 231 -6.05 -7.33 8.02
CA ALA A 231 -6.60 -8.46 7.26
C ALA A 231 -6.10 -8.48 5.82
N PHE A 232 -6.00 -7.31 5.19
CA PHE A 232 -5.47 -7.15 3.84
C PHE A 232 -4.01 -7.61 3.74
N GLN A 233 -3.14 -7.20 4.67
CA GLN A 233 -1.74 -7.62 4.63
C GLN A 233 -1.57 -9.12 4.88
N ILE A 234 -2.32 -9.71 5.83
CA ILE A 234 -2.28 -11.18 6.04
C ILE A 234 -2.71 -11.91 4.76
N GLN A 235 -3.74 -11.40 4.06
CA GLN A 235 -4.22 -11.99 2.81
C GLN A 235 -3.17 -11.87 1.69
N ASP A 236 -2.49 -10.73 1.57
CA ASP A 236 -1.41 -10.53 0.60
C ASP A 236 -0.23 -11.48 0.89
N ASP A 237 0.15 -11.67 2.15
CA ASP A 237 1.22 -12.61 2.55
C ASP A 237 0.85 -14.06 2.22
N ILE A 238 -0.42 -14.46 2.43
CA ILE A 238 -0.92 -15.77 2.00
C ILE A 238 -0.83 -15.90 0.47
N ILE A 239 -1.26 -14.90 -0.28
CA ILE A 239 -1.23 -14.94 -1.76
C ILE A 239 0.21 -15.06 -2.25
N GLY A 240 1.14 -14.27 -1.70
CA GLY A 240 2.55 -14.31 -2.07
C GLY A 240 3.17 -15.70 -1.94
N ILE A 241 2.73 -16.49 -0.96
CA ILE A 241 3.20 -17.86 -0.78
C ILE A 241 2.37 -18.89 -1.55
N PHE A 242 1.05 -18.76 -1.62
CA PHE A 242 0.15 -19.85 -2.05
C PHE A 242 -0.50 -19.66 -3.44
N ASP A 243 -0.19 -18.60 -4.19
CA ASP A 243 -0.77 -18.41 -5.53
C ASP A 243 -0.37 -19.54 -6.52
N THR A 244 -1.22 -19.74 -7.54
CA THR A 244 -1.23 -20.90 -8.45
C THR A 244 -0.14 -20.87 -9.54
N GLN A 245 0.11 -22.04 -10.14
CA GLN A 245 1.16 -22.29 -11.15
C GLN A 245 1.20 -21.35 -12.36
N LYS A 246 0.08 -20.73 -12.75
CA LYS A 246 0.07 -19.74 -13.84
C LYS A 246 0.86 -18.46 -13.52
N ASN A 247 1.08 -18.15 -12.24
CA ASN A 247 1.86 -16.98 -11.78
C ASN A 247 3.25 -17.36 -11.21
N ILE A 248 3.68 -18.64 -11.31
CA ILE A 248 4.95 -19.19 -10.78
C ILE A 248 6.19 -18.74 -11.58
N GLY A 249 6.16 -17.54 -12.14
CA GLY A 249 7.37 -16.91 -12.67
C GLY A 249 8.42 -16.62 -11.58
N LYS A 250 9.51 -15.93 -11.97
CA LYS A 250 10.56 -15.45 -11.06
C LYS A 250 10.04 -14.66 -9.84
N SER A 251 8.82 -14.11 -9.91
CA SER A 251 8.21 -13.28 -8.86
C SER A 251 7.92 -14.01 -7.55
N ILE A 252 7.37 -15.23 -7.55
CA ILE A 252 7.06 -15.90 -6.28
C ILE A 252 8.33 -16.33 -5.56
N LEU A 253 9.35 -16.73 -6.33
CA LEU A 253 10.66 -17.06 -5.76
C LEU A 253 11.41 -15.80 -5.31
N SER A 254 11.16 -14.61 -5.89
CA SER A 254 11.72 -13.35 -5.37
C SER A 254 11.06 -12.96 -4.06
N ASP A 255 9.73 -13.03 -3.96
CA ASP A 255 9.01 -12.73 -2.71
C ASP A 255 9.44 -13.67 -1.57
N LEU A 256 9.68 -14.95 -1.90
CA LEU A 256 10.23 -15.92 -0.94
C LEU A 256 11.71 -15.65 -0.63
N ALA A 257 12.50 -15.15 -1.59
CA ALA A 257 13.91 -14.82 -1.39
C ALA A 257 14.09 -13.68 -0.39
N GLU A 258 13.17 -12.71 -0.36
CA GLU A 258 13.14 -11.61 0.61
C GLU A 258 13.02 -12.09 2.06
N SER A 259 12.59 -13.34 2.28
CA SER A 259 12.54 -13.96 3.63
C SER A 259 11.75 -13.10 4.63
N LYS A 260 10.69 -12.44 4.16
CA LYS A 260 9.83 -11.58 4.97
C LYS A 260 9.21 -12.39 6.12
N LYS A 261 9.34 -11.88 7.35
CA LYS A 261 8.86 -12.53 8.57
C LYS A 261 7.39 -12.18 8.81
N THR A 262 6.54 -12.80 8.02
CA THR A 262 5.08 -12.63 8.05
C THR A 262 4.45 -13.37 9.22
N LEU A 263 3.13 -13.21 9.42
CA LEU A 263 2.37 -13.95 10.42
C LEU A 263 2.44 -15.46 10.20
N LEU A 264 2.49 -15.90 8.93
CA LEU A 264 2.69 -17.31 8.58
C LEU A 264 3.99 -17.85 9.18
N VAL A 265 5.07 -17.08 9.00
CA VAL A 265 6.42 -17.42 9.42
C VAL A 265 6.53 -17.42 10.95
N ALA A 266 6.03 -16.38 11.62
CA ALA A 266 6.06 -16.28 13.08
C ALA A 266 5.29 -17.42 13.75
N HIS A 267 4.03 -17.64 13.34
CA HIS A 267 3.22 -18.72 13.90
C HIS A 267 3.81 -20.11 13.62
N ALA A 268 4.32 -20.36 12.41
CA ALA A 268 4.96 -21.64 12.10
C ALA A 268 6.20 -21.85 12.96
N TYR A 269 7.06 -20.83 13.11
CA TYR A 269 8.28 -20.94 13.92
C TYR A 269 7.99 -21.29 15.39
N GLU A 270 6.92 -20.72 15.97
CA GLU A 270 6.52 -20.97 17.36
C GLU A 270 5.93 -22.37 17.56
N ASN A 271 5.21 -22.92 16.56
CA ASN A 271 4.49 -24.19 16.68
C ASN A 271 5.26 -25.42 16.17
N LEU A 272 6.32 -25.23 15.38
CA LEU A 272 7.15 -26.33 14.88
C LEU A 272 8.07 -26.91 15.96
N LYS A 273 8.29 -28.22 15.89
CA LYS A 273 9.17 -28.96 16.82
C LYS A 273 10.36 -29.59 16.08
N SER A 274 11.47 -29.74 16.81
CA SER A 274 12.64 -30.56 16.45
C SER A 274 13.05 -30.53 14.97
N LYS A 275 12.69 -31.57 14.21
CA LYS A 275 13.12 -31.77 12.82
C LYS A 275 12.46 -30.79 11.85
N ASP A 276 11.17 -30.53 12.00
CA ASP A 276 10.43 -29.66 11.08
C ASP A 276 10.82 -28.20 11.28
N LYS A 277 11.13 -27.80 12.53
CA LYS A 277 11.66 -26.47 12.83
C LYS A 277 13.03 -26.26 12.19
N LYS A 278 13.92 -27.25 12.26
CA LYS A 278 15.23 -27.20 11.60
C LYS A 278 15.08 -27.11 10.08
N LEU A 279 14.25 -27.98 9.49
CA LEU A 279 13.98 -27.95 8.05
C LEU A 279 13.40 -26.60 7.59
N PHE A 280 12.48 -26.03 8.36
CA PHE A 280 11.90 -24.72 8.07
C PHE A 280 12.98 -23.63 8.04
N ILE A 281 13.81 -23.54 9.08
CA ILE A 281 14.90 -22.56 9.18
C ILE A 281 15.89 -22.75 8.02
N ASP A 282 16.27 -24.00 7.72
CA ASP A 282 17.21 -24.33 6.65
C ASP A 282 16.65 -23.94 5.27
N CYS A 283 15.35 -24.15 5.01
CA CYS A 283 14.72 -23.70 3.77
C CYS A 283 14.53 -22.17 3.72
N PHE A 284 14.17 -21.55 4.84
CA PHE A 284 13.86 -20.13 4.91
C PHE A 284 15.10 -19.24 4.81
N ASN A 285 16.22 -19.64 5.40
CA ASN A 285 17.47 -18.86 5.39
C ASN A 285 18.32 -19.08 4.12
N LYS A 286 17.89 -19.93 3.18
CA LYS A 286 18.61 -20.10 1.91
C LYS A 286 18.65 -18.77 1.13
N PRO A 287 19.85 -18.30 0.73
CA PRO A 287 19.99 -17.09 -0.09
C PRO A 287 19.27 -17.21 -1.44
N LYS A 288 19.30 -18.40 -2.03
CA LYS A 288 18.60 -18.73 -3.28
C LYS A 288 17.66 -19.89 -3.04
N LYS A 289 16.36 -19.60 -3.04
CA LYS A 289 15.32 -20.60 -2.79
C LYS A 289 14.89 -21.25 -4.10
N THR A 290 14.74 -22.56 -4.05
CA THR A 290 14.27 -23.37 -5.16
C THR A 290 12.77 -23.58 -5.09
N TYR A 291 12.17 -24.07 -6.18
CA TYR A 291 10.78 -24.49 -6.17
C TYR A 291 10.51 -25.61 -5.14
N LYS A 292 11.50 -26.48 -4.90
CA LYS A 292 11.41 -27.50 -3.85
C LYS A 292 11.34 -26.88 -2.45
N ASP A 293 12.09 -25.81 -2.20
CA ASP A 293 12.03 -25.08 -0.93
C ASP A 293 10.66 -24.43 -0.74
N LEU A 294 10.09 -23.84 -1.79
CA LEU A 294 8.72 -23.29 -1.75
C LEU A 294 7.68 -24.37 -1.41
N LEU A 295 7.75 -25.55 -2.04
CA LEU A 295 6.83 -26.66 -1.75
C LEU A 295 6.96 -27.15 -0.30
N ASN A 296 8.20 -27.26 0.20
CA ASN A 296 8.45 -27.62 1.59
C ASN A 296 7.87 -26.58 2.56
N ILE A 297 8.12 -25.29 2.31
CA ILE A 297 7.59 -24.19 3.13
C ILE A 297 6.06 -24.18 3.12
N ARG A 298 5.42 -24.37 1.96
CA ARG A 298 3.96 -24.50 1.85
C ARG A 298 3.43 -25.66 2.70
N SER A 299 4.06 -26.83 2.59
CA SER A 299 3.69 -28.02 3.37
C SER A 299 3.82 -27.76 4.87
N ILE A 300 4.92 -27.12 5.29
CA ILE A 300 5.16 -26.72 6.69
C ILE A 300 4.07 -25.78 7.20
N PHE A 301 3.70 -24.74 6.43
CA PHE A 301 2.64 -23.81 6.82
C PHE A 301 1.26 -24.47 6.92
N ILE A 302 0.98 -25.47 6.10
CA ILE A 302 -0.26 -26.26 6.19
C ILE A 302 -0.22 -27.15 7.43
N ASN A 303 0.82 -27.98 7.58
CA ASN A 303 0.90 -29.00 8.63
C ASN A 303 1.05 -28.41 10.04
N SER A 304 1.62 -27.20 10.16
CA SER A 304 1.71 -26.48 11.43
C SER A 304 0.42 -25.73 11.81
N GLY A 305 -0.61 -25.76 10.97
CA GLY A 305 -1.84 -24.98 11.17
C GLY A 305 -1.67 -23.47 10.95
N SER A 306 -0.48 -23.00 10.53
CA SER A 306 -0.19 -21.58 10.32
C SER A 306 -1.06 -20.93 9.25
N LEU A 307 -1.34 -21.65 8.15
CA LEU A 307 -2.24 -21.14 7.12
C LEU A 307 -3.66 -20.91 7.64
N ASP A 308 -4.19 -21.85 8.44
CA ASP A 308 -5.54 -21.74 8.99
C ASP A 308 -5.62 -20.71 10.12
N TYR A 309 -4.56 -20.57 10.93
CA TYR A 309 -4.41 -19.47 11.88
C TYR A 309 -4.53 -18.10 11.21
N CYS A 310 -3.78 -17.88 10.13
CA CYS A 310 -3.83 -16.63 9.36
C CYS A 310 -5.22 -16.38 8.74
N ARG A 311 -5.90 -17.44 8.24
CA ARG A 311 -7.27 -17.33 7.73
C ARG A 311 -8.27 -16.94 8.82
N ALA A 312 -8.21 -17.56 9.98
CA ALA A 312 -9.05 -17.20 11.13
C ALA A 312 -8.78 -15.76 11.61
N ALA A 313 -7.52 -15.32 11.58
CA ALA A 313 -7.13 -13.95 11.90
C ALA A 313 -7.70 -12.91 10.90
N ILE A 314 -7.79 -13.25 9.62
CA ILE A 314 -8.48 -12.45 8.58
C ILE A 314 -9.98 -12.40 8.89
N GLU A 315 -10.64 -13.54 9.06
CA GLU A 315 -12.08 -13.63 9.28
C GLU A 315 -12.54 -12.84 10.51
N THR A 316 -11.81 -12.97 11.62
CA THR A 316 -12.08 -12.22 12.86
C THR A 316 -12.06 -10.71 12.62
N ARG A 317 -11.01 -10.22 11.95
CA ARG A 317 -10.84 -8.80 11.64
C ARG A 317 -11.88 -8.29 10.67
N LEU A 318 -12.22 -9.08 9.66
CA LEU A 318 -13.30 -8.74 8.73
C LEU A 318 -14.63 -8.64 9.48
N LYS A 319 -14.99 -9.63 10.30
CA LYS A 319 -16.24 -9.61 11.09
C LYS A 319 -16.33 -8.38 11.99
N GLU A 320 -15.26 -8.03 12.69
CA GLU A 320 -15.21 -6.79 13.47
C GLU A 320 -15.29 -5.53 12.59
N GLY A 321 -14.58 -5.52 11.46
CA GLY A 321 -14.59 -4.41 10.51
C GLY A 321 -16.00 -4.11 9.99
N HIS A 322 -16.77 -5.15 9.64
CA HIS A 322 -18.16 -4.99 9.20
C HIS A 322 -19.04 -4.36 10.29
N LYS A 323 -18.93 -4.83 11.55
CA LYS A 323 -19.64 -4.21 12.69
C LYS A 323 -19.33 -2.72 12.82
N VAL A 324 -18.06 -2.32 12.65
CA VAL A 324 -17.67 -0.91 12.71
C VAL A 324 -18.25 -0.13 11.53
N LEU A 325 -18.17 -0.68 10.31
CA LEU A 325 -18.74 -0.08 9.09
C LEU A 325 -20.24 0.18 9.21
N ASP A 326 -20.98 -0.78 9.78
CA ASP A 326 -22.42 -0.67 10.02
C ASP A 326 -22.74 0.47 10.99
N SER A 327 -21.90 0.67 12.01
CA SER A 327 -22.06 1.72 13.02
C SER A 327 -21.74 3.15 12.56
N LEU A 328 -21.19 3.32 11.34
CA LEU A 328 -20.86 4.63 10.78
C LEU A 328 -22.11 5.43 10.40
N LYS A 329 -22.11 6.72 10.75
CA LYS A 329 -23.16 7.68 10.41
C LYS A 329 -22.82 8.42 9.12
N ILE A 330 -22.81 7.67 8.01
CA ILE A 330 -22.57 8.17 6.65
C ILE A 330 -23.73 7.88 5.72
N LYS A 331 -23.79 8.59 4.59
CA LYS A 331 -24.80 8.36 3.54
C LYS A 331 -24.80 6.87 3.11
N PRO A 332 -25.97 6.19 3.06
CA PRO A 332 -26.07 4.77 2.75
C PRO A 332 -25.40 4.36 1.44
N ALA A 333 -25.54 5.19 0.39
CA ALA A 333 -24.90 4.93 -0.90
C ALA A 333 -23.36 4.89 -0.79
N CYS A 334 -22.74 5.72 0.05
CA CYS A 334 -21.29 5.70 0.25
C CYS A 334 -20.86 4.48 1.07
N LYS A 335 -21.62 4.13 2.12
CA LYS A 335 -21.39 2.90 2.92
C LYS A 335 -21.36 1.64 2.03
N LYS A 336 -22.40 1.46 1.20
CA LYS A 336 -22.50 0.32 0.26
C LYS A 336 -21.35 0.26 -0.74
N ASN A 337 -20.88 1.42 -1.22
CA ASN A 337 -19.73 1.46 -2.13
C ASN A 337 -18.40 1.13 -1.41
N ILE A 338 -18.22 1.56 -0.16
CA ILE A 338 -17.07 1.18 0.67
C ILE A 338 -17.08 -0.33 0.87
N GLU A 339 -18.22 -0.89 1.31
CA GLU A 339 -18.41 -2.34 1.47
C GLU A 339 -18.09 -3.12 0.19
N THR A 340 -18.56 -2.64 -0.97
CA THR A 340 -18.25 -3.24 -2.26
C THR A 340 -16.75 -3.26 -2.56
N ILE A 341 -16.03 -2.18 -2.27
CA ILE A 341 -14.58 -2.10 -2.47
C ILE A 341 -13.87 -3.07 -1.53
N LEU A 342 -14.30 -3.14 -0.26
CA LEU A 342 -13.72 -4.07 0.71
C LEU A 342 -13.94 -5.51 0.26
N ALA A 343 -15.17 -5.89 -0.08
CA ALA A 343 -15.48 -7.22 -0.58
C ALA A 343 -14.65 -7.59 -1.82
N GLN A 344 -14.50 -6.68 -2.79
CA GLN A 344 -13.64 -6.90 -3.97
C GLN A 344 -12.16 -7.07 -3.64
N THR A 345 -11.71 -6.49 -2.53
CA THR A 345 -10.32 -6.58 -2.08
C THR A 345 -9.99 -7.98 -1.56
N PHE A 346 -10.95 -8.66 -0.93
CA PHE A 346 -10.79 -10.01 -0.37
C PHE A 346 -11.31 -11.16 -1.25
N ARG A 347 -11.86 -10.87 -2.44
CA ARG A 347 -12.23 -11.92 -3.39
C ARG A 347 -10.98 -12.64 -3.90
N ARG A 348 -10.91 -13.95 -3.68
CA ARG A 348 -9.92 -14.83 -4.32
C ARG A 348 -10.07 -14.67 -5.84
N LYS A 349 -8.98 -14.39 -6.55
CA LYS A 349 -8.95 -14.60 -7.99
C LYS A 349 -8.94 -16.12 -8.16
N ASN A 350 -10.11 -16.68 -8.48
CA ASN A 350 -10.21 -18.07 -8.92
C ASN A 350 -9.50 -18.24 -10.26
#